data_AF-A0A1Y1MXP0-F1
#
_entry.id   AF-A0A1Y1MXP0-F1
#
_cell.length_a   1.000
_cell.length_b   1.000
_cell.length_c   1.000
_cell.angle_alpha   90.00
_cell.angle_beta   90.00
_cell.angle_gamma   90.00
#
_symmetry.space_group_name_H-M   'P 1'
#
loop_
_entity.id
_entity.type
_entity.pdbx_description
1 polymer ?
#
loop_
_entity_poly.entity_id
_entity_poly.type
_entity_poly.pdbx_seq_one_letter_code
_entity_poly.pdbx_strand_id
1 'polypeptide(L)'
;MAKLVRIVKDLTMLYDLRESDWTEDTEKAIQEFFTDLTIPILVVYFDHDTLIVSKTFPTCCIVDLMYFIRGPNEKFELSTIHDCIMFGNAHRDVEGTILNILESIYAPILFSVTTWPDSILFRKLAEK
;
A
#
# COMPACT_ATOMS: atom_id res chain seq x y z
N MET A 1 -15.70 7.90 -12.46
CA MET A 1 -15.59 7.25 -11.14
C MET A 1 -15.46 5.73 -11.23
N ALA A 2 -16.37 5.01 -11.90
CA ALA A 2 -16.30 3.53 -12.04
C ALA A 2 -14.93 2.97 -12.50
N LYS A 3 -14.24 3.66 -13.41
CA LYS A 3 -12.89 3.27 -13.84
C LYS A 3 -11.84 3.33 -12.73
N LEU A 4 -11.91 4.31 -11.84
CA LEU A 4 -10.98 4.46 -10.70
C LEU A 4 -11.22 3.36 -9.67
N VAL A 5 -12.49 3.06 -9.40
CA VAL A 5 -12.88 1.91 -8.56
C VAL A 5 -12.33 0.62 -9.14
N ARG A 6 -12.47 0.43 -10.46
CA ARG A 6 -11.95 -0.77 -11.13
C ARG A 6 -10.43 -0.89 -11.01
N ILE A 7 -9.69 0.20 -11.10
CA ILE A 7 -8.22 0.20 -10.89
C ILE A 7 -7.87 -0.30 -9.50
N VAL A 8 -8.55 0.18 -8.46
CA VAL A 8 -8.31 -0.33 -7.08
C VAL A 8 -8.63 -1.82 -7.01
N LYS A 9 -9.76 -2.28 -7.57
CA LYS A 9 -10.13 -3.70 -7.58
C LYS A 9 -9.09 -4.57 -8.31
N ASP A 10 -8.61 -4.13 -9.47
CA ASP A 10 -7.63 -4.86 -10.29
C ASP A 10 -6.23 -4.88 -9.65
N LEU A 11 -5.85 -3.83 -8.92
CA LEU A 11 -4.60 -3.79 -8.17
C LEU A 11 -4.68 -4.59 -6.87
N THR A 12 -5.88 -4.78 -6.31
CA THR A 12 -6.05 -5.44 -5.02
C THR A 12 -5.70 -6.93 -5.12
N MET A 13 -4.66 -7.34 -4.39
CA MET A 13 -4.27 -8.74 -4.26
C MET A 13 -4.32 -9.14 -2.78
N LEU A 14 -5.36 -9.88 -2.42
CA LEU A 14 -5.54 -10.48 -1.10
C LEU A 14 -5.76 -11.98 -1.24
N TYR A 15 -5.40 -12.73 -0.21
CA TYR A 15 -5.69 -14.15 -0.11
C TYR A 15 -7.21 -14.40 -0.20
N ASP A 16 -7.60 -15.33 -1.09
CA ASP A 16 -9.00 -15.74 -1.37
C ASP A 16 -9.97 -14.62 -1.83
N LEU A 17 -9.45 -13.49 -2.32
CA LEU A 17 -10.29 -12.43 -2.87
C LEU A 17 -10.97 -12.84 -4.18
N ARG A 18 -12.28 -12.62 -4.26
CA ARG A 18 -13.14 -12.91 -5.42
C ARG A 18 -13.89 -11.67 -5.86
N GLU A 19 -14.33 -11.66 -7.13
CA GLU A 19 -15.14 -10.54 -7.65
C GLU A 19 -16.47 -10.39 -6.88
N SER A 20 -17.01 -11.48 -6.32
CA SER A 20 -18.24 -11.50 -5.51
C SER A 20 -18.12 -10.81 -4.15
N ASP A 21 -16.91 -10.61 -3.64
CA ASP A 21 -16.68 -10.05 -2.30
C ASP A 21 -16.81 -8.53 -2.30
N TRP A 22 -16.74 -7.91 -3.48
CA TRP A 22 -16.96 -6.48 -3.66
C TRP A 22 -18.46 -6.17 -3.61
N THR A 23 -18.85 -5.41 -2.61
CA THR A 23 -20.22 -4.90 -2.42
C THR A 23 -20.33 -3.42 -2.80
N GLU A 24 -21.55 -2.92 -2.94
CA GLU A 24 -21.81 -1.49 -3.17
C GLU A 24 -21.16 -0.60 -2.09
N ASP A 25 -21.14 -1.05 -0.83
CA ASP A 25 -20.50 -0.35 0.28
C ASP A 25 -18.98 -0.26 0.11
N THR A 26 -18.33 -1.35 -0.31
CA THR A 26 -16.89 -1.35 -0.59
C THR A 26 -16.56 -0.43 -1.76
N GLU A 27 -17.36 -0.45 -2.82
CA GLU A 27 -17.16 0.43 -3.98
C GLU A 27 -17.36 1.89 -3.60
N LYS A 28 -18.37 2.19 -2.77
CA LYS A 28 -18.62 3.55 -2.26
C LYS A 28 -17.44 4.06 -1.43
N ALA A 29 -16.85 3.23 -0.56
CA ALA A 29 -15.66 3.62 0.21
C ALA A 29 -14.47 3.95 -0.71
N ILE A 30 -14.28 3.19 -1.80
CA ILE A 30 -13.26 3.50 -2.81
C ILE A 30 -13.56 4.83 -3.51
N GLN A 31 -14.82 5.09 -3.88
CA GLN A 31 -15.22 6.35 -4.52
C GLN A 31 -14.95 7.54 -3.59
N GLU A 32 -15.30 7.40 -2.32
CA GLU A 32 -15.08 8.42 -1.29
C GLU A 32 -13.59 8.75 -1.16
N PHE A 33 -12.71 7.73 -1.18
CA PHE A 33 -11.27 7.97 -1.24
C PHE A 33 -10.94 8.90 -2.41
N PHE A 34 -11.35 8.60 -3.64
CA PHE A 34 -11.03 9.46 -4.80
C PHE A 34 -11.63 10.87 -4.76
N THR A 35 -12.79 11.06 -4.12
CA THR A 35 -13.48 12.37 -4.08
C THR A 35 -13.06 13.24 -2.90
N ASP A 36 -12.81 12.65 -1.73
CA ASP A 36 -12.46 13.36 -0.51
C ASP A 36 -10.94 13.34 -0.33
N LEU A 37 -10.32 14.46 -0.70
CA LEU A 37 -8.87 14.64 -0.64
C LEU A 37 -8.33 14.66 0.79
N THR A 38 -9.19 14.74 1.81
CA THR A 38 -8.78 14.66 3.22
C THR A 38 -8.48 13.23 3.66
N ILE A 39 -8.90 12.22 2.88
CA ILE A 39 -8.63 10.82 3.16
C ILE A 39 -7.23 10.45 2.64
N PRO A 40 -6.25 10.20 3.55
CA PRO A 40 -4.87 9.96 3.15
C PRO A 40 -4.61 8.51 2.75
N ILE A 41 -5.49 7.59 3.16
CA ILE A 41 -5.27 6.15 3.00
C ILE A 41 -6.59 5.42 2.75
N LEU A 42 -6.52 4.38 1.94
CA LEU A 42 -7.54 3.36 1.75
C LEU A 42 -6.90 2.00 2.08
N VAL A 43 -7.58 1.19 2.87
CA VAL A 43 -7.09 -0.13 3.30
C VAL A 43 -8.15 -1.17 2.98
N VAL A 44 -7.76 -2.23 2.28
CA VAL A 44 -8.61 -3.35 1.90
C VAL A 44 -8.11 -4.60 2.63
N TYR A 45 -8.98 -5.28 3.36
CA TYR A 45 -8.64 -6.48 4.14
C TYR A 45 -9.89 -7.33 4.40
N PHE A 46 -9.69 -8.58 4.77
CA PHE A 46 -10.76 -9.44 5.28
C PHE A 46 -10.86 -9.33 6.80
N ASP A 47 -12.07 -9.08 7.29
CA ASP A 47 -12.45 -9.37 8.68
C ASP A 47 -13.32 -10.63 8.69
N HIS A 48 -12.74 -11.73 9.16
CA HIS A 48 -13.28 -13.07 8.92
C HIS A 48 -13.51 -13.33 7.41
N ASP A 49 -14.76 -13.55 6.99
CA ASP A 49 -15.13 -13.82 5.59
C ASP A 49 -15.70 -12.58 4.88
N THR A 50 -15.62 -11.40 5.51
CA THR A 50 -16.17 -10.15 4.95
C THR A 50 -15.06 -9.24 4.47
N LEU A 51 -15.12 -8.83 3.20
CA LEU A 51 -14.22 -7.84 2.65
C LEU A 51 -14.55 -6.45 3.20
N ILE A 52 -13.57 -5.81 3.82
CA ILE A 52 -13.68 -4.48 4.39
C ILE A 52 -12.79 -3.52 3.61
N VAL A 53 -13.38 -2.37 3.24
CA VAL A 53 -12.66 -1.22 2.70
C VAL A 53 -12.75 -0.09 3.71
N SER A 54 -11.61 0.26 4.32
CA SER A 54 -11.50 1.20 5.42
C SER A 54 -10.61 2.40 5.06
N LYS A 55 -10.79 3.50 5.79
CA LYS A 55 -9.97 4.73 5.70
C LYS A 55 -8.92 4.81 6.81
N THR A 56 -8.84 3.77 7.63
CA THR A 56 -7.89 3.61 8.73
C THR A 56 -7.43 2.16 8.77
N PHE A 57 -6.28 1.92 9.39
CA PHE A 57 -5.81 0.56 9.61
C PHE A 57 -6.78 -0.26 10.48
N PRO A 58 -6.90 -1.57 10.20
CA PRO A 58 -7.69 -2.48 11.02
C PRO A 58 -7.12 -2.57 12.44
N THR A 59 -8.01 -2.72 13.41
CA THR A 59 -7.66 -3.10 14.80
C THR A 59 -7.87 -4.59 15.05
N CYS A 60 -8.44 -5.32 14.09
CA CYS A 60 -8.64 -6.77 14.13
C CYS A 60 -7.41 -7.53 13.63
N CYS A 61 -7.41 -8.85 13.85
CA CYS A 61 -6.37 -9.74 13.34
C CYS A 61 -6.58 -10.01 11.85
N ILE A 62 -5.74 -9.42 11.01
CA ILE A 62 -5.72 -9.70 9.57
C ILE A 62 -4.80 -10.88 9.22
N VAL A 63 -4.98 -11.46 8.04
CA VAL A 63 -3.98 -12.36 7.41
C VAL A 63 -3.03 -11.50 6.58
N ASP A 64 -3.61 -10.76 5.65
CA ASP A 64 -3.01 -9.77 4.80
C ASP A 64 -3.95 -8.57 4.62
N LEU A 65 -3.38 -7.44 4.23
CA LEU A 65 -4.10 -6.27 3.77
C LEU A 65 -3.38 -5.66 2.58
N MET A 66 -4.11 -4.86 1.83
CA MET A 66 -3.58 -3.99 0.79
C MET A 66 -3.95 -2.56 1.12
N TYR A 67 -2.99 -1.65 1.00
CA TYR A 67 -3.19 -0.24 1.27
C TYR A 67 -2.89 0.60 0.03
N PHE A 68 -3.57 1.73 -0.08
CA PHE A 68 -3.35 2.77 -1.08
C PHE A 68 -3.20 4.09 -0.34
N ILE A 69 -2.11 4.79 -0.58
CA ILE A 69 -1.75 6.05 0.08
C ILE A 69 -1.87 7.19 -0.95
N ARG A 70 -2.43 8.30 -0.50
CA ARG A 70 -2.51 9.55 -1.23
C ARG A 70 -1.37 10.48 -0.85
N GLY A 71 -0.70 11.07 -1.83
CA GLY A 71 0.21 12.18 -1.58
C GLY A 71 -0.51 13.43 -1.04
N PRO A 72 0.21 14.39 -0.43
CA PRO A 72 -0.42 15.60 0.10
C PRO A 72 -1.24 16.36 -0.94
N ASN A 73 -2.55 16.51 -0.71
CA ASN A 73 -3.51 17.18 -1.62
C ASN A 73 -3.55 16.63 -3.06
N GLU A 74 -3.10 15.39 -3.25
CA GLU A 74 -3.01 14.81 -4.58
C GLU A 74 -4.39 14.48 -5.14
N LYS A 75 -4.65 14.91 -6.38
CA LYS A 75 -5.85 14.59 -7.13
C LYS A 75 -5.51 13.50 -8.14
N PHE A 76 -6.21 12.38 -8.05
CA PHE A 76 -6.03 11.29 -8.99
C PHE A 76 -6.84 11.55 -10.26
N GLU A 77 -6.15 11.71 -11.38
CA GLU A 77 -6.76 11.66 -12.71
C GLU A 77 -6.56 10.28 -13.32
N LEU A 78 -7.52 9.84 -14.16
CA LEU A 78 -7.45 8.52 -14.79
C LEU A 78 -6.17 8.30 -15.62
N SER A 79 -5.62 9.37 -16.18
CA SER A 79 -4.39 9.33 -16.98
C SER A 79 -3.11 9.25 -16.15
N THR A 80 -3.13 9.68 -14.89
CA THR A 80 -1.92 9.83 -14.05
C THR A 80 -1.93 8.96 -12.80
N ILE A 81 -3.06 8.32 -12.49
CA ILE A 81 -3.20 7.52 -11.27
C ILE A 81 -2.10 6.47 -11.11
N HIS A 82 -1.65 5.85 -12.20
CA HIS A 82 -0.58 4.84 -12.17
C HIS A 82 0.77 5.39 -11.70
N ASP A 83 1.03 6.68 -11.92
CA ASP A 83 2.27 7.34 -11.51
C ASP A 83 2.17 7.94 -10.09
N CYS A 84 0.94 8.22 -9.65
CA CYS A 84 0.64 8.94 -8.42
C CYS A 84 0.32 8.03 -7.24
N ILE A 85 -0.35 6.91 -7.48
CA ILE A 85 -0.89 6.08 -6.39
C ILE A 85 0.21 5.21 -5.78
N MET A 86 0.53 5.46 -4.51
CA MET A 86 1.40 4.59 -3.75
C MET A 86 0.55 3.46 -3.15
N PHE A 87 0.94 2.22 -3.34
CA PHE A 87 0.22 1.08 -2.79
C PHE A 87 1.16 -0.06 -2.42
N GLY A 88 0.69 -0.95 -1.57
CA GLY A 88 1.44 -2.12 -1.17
C GLY A 88 0.60 -3.06 -0.32
N ASN A 89 1.15 -4.23 -0.06
CA ASN A 89 0.56 -5.20 0.84
C ASN A 89 1.29 -5.18 2.20
N ALA A 90 0.56 -5.52 3.25
CA ALA A 90 1.12 -5.80 4.56
C ALA A 90 0.54 -7.12 5.09
N HIS A 91 1.36 -7.91 5.77
CA HIS A 91 0.96 -9.18 6.35
C HIS A 91 0.84 -9.05 7.87
N ARG A 92 0.19 -10.04 8.49
CA ARG A 92 0.10 -10.18 9.95
C ARG A 92 1.46 -10.04 10.65
N ASP A 93 2.50 -10.62 10.08
CA ASP A 93 3.86 -10.53 10.61
C ASP A 93 4.52 -9.21 10.15
N VAL A 94 4.21 -8.14 10.88
CA VAL A 94 4.71 -6.80 10.57
C VAL A 94 6.24 -6.73 10.67
N GLU A 95 6.81 -7.30 11.73
CA GLU A 95 8.25 -7.27 12.00
C GLU A 95 9.02 -8.05 10.93
N GLY A 96 8.59 -9.28 10.64
CA GLY A 96 9.17 -10.11 9.59
C GLY A 96 9.03 -9.47 8.21
N THR A 97 7.88 -8.86 7.91
CA THR A 97 7.66 -8.16 6.63
C THR A 97 8.60 -6.97 6.47
N ILE A 98 8.77 -6.14 7.50
CA ILE A 98 9.68 -4.98 7.45
C ILE A 98 11.13 -5.44 7.29
N LEU A 99 11.58 -6.39 8.11
CA LEU A 99 12.95 -6.93 8.02
C LEU A 99 13.23 -7.51 6.65
N ASN A 100 12.31 -8.32 6.12
CA ASN A 100 12.46 -8.91 4.79
C ASN A 100 12.50 -7.85 3.68
N ILE A 101 11.68 -6.79 3.75
CA ILE A 101 11.73 -5.69 2.78
C ILE A 101 13.09 -4.97 2.84
N LEU A 102 13.59 -4.69 4.05
CA LEU A 102 14.88 -4.03 4.25
C LEU A 102 16.03 -4.89 3.72
N GLU A 103 16.04 -6.19 4.03
CA GLU A 103 17.11 -7.11 3.64
C GLU A 103 17.05 -7.50 2.16
N SER A 104 15.87 -7.84 1.64
CA SER A 104 15.74 -8.41 0.29
C SER A 104 15.64 -7.35 -0.81
N ILE A 105 15.10 -6.17 -0.51
CA ILE A 105 14.90 -5.10 -1.52
C ILE A 105 15.87 -3.96 -1.28
N TYR A 106 15.84 -3.33 -0.11
CA TYR A 106 16.58 -2.09 0.10
C TYR A 106 18.08 -2.30 0.32
N ALA A 107 18.51 -3.38 0.98
CA ALA A 107 19.93 -3.61 1.24
C ALA A 107 20.75 -3.73 -0.06
N PRO A 108 20.36 -4.53 -1.07
CA PRO A 108 21.08 -4.56 -2.35
C PRO A 108 21.16 -3.18 -3.02
N ILE A 109 20.05 -2.42 -3.02
CA ILE A 109 20.02 -1.06 -3.57
C ILE A 109 20.99 -0.16 -2.80
N LEU A 110 20.89 -0.13 -1.47
CA LEU A 110 21.72 0.67 -0.58
C LEU A 110 23.21 0.38 -0.77
N PHE A 111 23.60 -0.89 -0.90
CA PHE A 111 24.98 -1.30 -1.08
C PHE A 111 25.51 -1.12 -2.51
N SER A 112 24.62 -1.09 -3.52
CA SER A 112 25.02 -0.86 -4.92
C SER A 112 25.33 0.60 -5.25
N VAL A 113 24.81 1.55 -4.49
CA VAL A 113 25.02 2.98 -4.73
C VAL A 113 26.46 3.38 -4.37
N THR A 114 27.19 3.90 -5.36
CA THR A 114 28.59 4.37 -5.24
C THR A 114 28.71 5.88 -5.03
N THR A 115 27.61 6.61 -5.13
CA THR A 115 27.57 8.09 -5.13
C THR A 115 27.10 8.67 -3.80
N TRP A 116 27.09 7.89 -2.73
CA TRP A 116 26.75 8.42 -1.40
C TRP A 116 27.75 9.54 -1.03
N PRO A 117 27.30 10.62 -0.39
CA PRO A 117 28.19 11.58 0.24
C PRO A 117 29.11 10.88 1.26
N ASP A 118 30.36 11.34 1.38
CA ASP A 118 31.37 10.74 2.27
C ASP A 118 30.91 10.64 3.73
N SER A 119 30.03 11.54 4.18
CA SER A 119 29.44 11.52 5.52
C SER A 119 28.58 10.28 5.81
N ILE A 120 28.01 9.65 4.77
CA ILE A 120 27.21 8.42 4.87
C ILE A 120 28.11 7.19 4.64
N LEU A 121 29.10 7.28 3.74
CA LEU A 121 30.07 6.20 3.47
C LEU A 121 30.97 5.88 4.68
N PHE A 122 31.36 6.87 5.49
CA PHE A 122 32.24 6.65 6.65
C PHE A 122 31.70 5.64 7.67
N ARG A 123 30.37 5.46 7.73
CA ARG A 123 29.74 4.49 8.63
C ARG A 123 29.77 3.05 8.09
N LYS A 124 29.84 2.86 6.75
CA LYS A 124 29.91 1.55 6.11
C LYS A 124 31.26 0.83 6.29
N LEU A 125 32.33 1.56 6.57
CA LEU A 125 33.69 1.02 6.71
C LEU A 125 34.07 0.69 8.16
N ALA A 126 33.31 1.16 9.15
CA ALA A 126 33.55 0.89 10.57
C ALA A 126 32.96 -0.44 11.06
N GLU A 127 32.21 -1.15 10.21
CA GLU A 127 31.56 -2.44 10.50
C GLU A 127 32.23 -3.62 9.78
N LYS A 128 33.45 -3.42 9.26
CA LYS A 128 34.32 -4.47 8.73
C LYS A 128 35.45 -4.77 9.71
#